data_AF-C8NAC2-F1
#
_entry.id   AF-C8NAC2-F1
#
_cell.length_a   1.000
_cell.length_b   1.000
_cell.length_c   1.000
_cell.angle_alpha   90.00
_cell.angle_beta   90.00
_cell.angle_gamma   90.00
#
_symmetry.space_group_name_H-M   'P 1'
#
loop_
_entity.id
_entity.type
_entity.pdbx_description
1 polymer ?
#
loop_
_entity_poly.entity_id
_entity_poly.type
_entity_poly.pdbx_seq_one_letter_code
_entity_poly.pdbx_strand_id
1 'polypeptide(L)'
;MPDPYLRARAADIHDLAQQVLALLADAPEAAMPDNVPFILVARDLYPLRAATLPANCLAVVLADGDPHSHAALLCQAAQRPYYSGAGDAVLALTDGEHIQITRASGEIRRLP
;
A
#
# COMPACT_ATOMS: atom_id res chain seq x y z
N MET A 1 -23.31 5.78 1.76
CA MET A 1 -23.63 5.99 3.19
C MET A 1 -23.14 7.37 3.61
N PRO A 2 -23.93 8.18 4.34
CA PRO A 2 -23.60 9.58 4.57
C PRO A 2 -22.61 9.84 5.72
N ASP A 3 -22.35 8.86 6.59
CA ASP A 3 -21.43 9.02 7.72
C ASP A 3 -19.99 8.59 7.36
N PRO A 4 -19.00 9.52 7.36
CA PRO A 4 -17.58 9.20 7.15
C PRO A 4 -17.03 8.16 8.13
N TYR A 5 -17.50 8.14 9.38
CA TYR A 5 -17.05 7.19 10.40
C TYR A 5 -17.47 5.75 10.05
N LEU A 6 -18.74 5.57 9.67
CA LEU A 6 -19.26 4.27 9.25
C LEU A 6 -18.60 3.77 7.96
N ARG A 7 -18.18 4.69 7.08
CA ARG A 7 -17.47 4.35 5.84
C ARG A 7 -16.06 3.81 6.12
N ALA A 8 -15.34 4.43 7.05
CA ALA A 8 -14.04 3.95 7.48
C ALA A 8 -14.14 2.56 8.15
N ARG A 9 -15.13 2.37 9.02
CA ARG A 9 -15.43 1.07 9.64
C ARG A 9 -15.77 -0.02 8.62
N ALA A 10 -16.47 0.32 7.54
CA ALA A 10 -16.79 -0.64 6.48
C ALA A 10 -15.53 -1.13 5.77
N ALA A 11 -14.55 -0.24 5.53
CA ALA A 11 -13.26 -0.62 4.96
C ALA A 11 -12.46 -1.54 5.89
N ASP A 12 -12.45 -1.27 7.20
CA ASP A 12 -11.76 -2.12 8.18
C ASP A 12 -12.39 -3.53 8.27
N ILE A 13 -13.72 -3.61 8.26
CA ILE A 13 -14.44 -4.90 8.23
C ILE A 13 -14.18 -5.65 6.92
N HIS A 14 -14.13 -4.93 5.81
CA HIS A 14 -13.83 -5.50 4.51
C HIS A 14 -12.40 -6.07 4.46
N ASP A 15 -11.41 -5.35 5.02
CA ASP A 15 -10.03 -5.82 5.16
C ASP A 15 -9.96 -7.15 5.93
N LEU A 16 -10.56 -7.19 7.12
CA LEU A 16 -10.61 -8.42 7.92
C LEU A 16 -11.29 -9.58 7.17
N ALA A 17 -12.37 -9.29 6.45
CA ALA A 17 -13.06 -10.31 5.66
C ALA A 17 -12.17 -10.87 4.54
N GLN A 18 -11.43 -10.02 3.82
CA GLN A 18 -10.50 -10.46 2.78
C GLN A 18 -9.37 -11.33 3.34
N GLN A 19 -8.82 -10.99 4.50
CA GLN A 19 -7.77 -11.80 5.14
C GLN A 19 -8.27 -13.17 5.56
N VAL A 20 -9.45 -13.24 6.18
CA VAL A 20 -10.07 -14.52 6.55
C VAL A 20 -10.32 -15.37 5.30
N LEU A 21 -10.81 -14.76 4.22
CA LEU A 21 -11.02 -15.47 2.95
C LEU A 21 -9.71 -15.98 2.34
N ALA A 22 -8.64 -15.19 2.36
CA ALA A 22 -7.32 -15.59 1.86
C ALA A 22 -6.76 -16.81 2.64
N LEU A 23 -6.90 -16.79 3.97
CA LEU A 23 -6.51 -17.91 4.84
C LEU A 23 -7.32 -19.17 4.55
N LEU A 24 -8.64 -19.03 4.33
CA LEU A 24 -9.52 -20.16 3.99
C LEU A 24 -9.27 -20.70 2.58
N ALA A 25 -8.81 -19.85 1.66
CA ALA A 25 -8.51 -20.22 0.28
C ALA A 25 -7.12 -20.84 0.09
N ASP A 26 -6.31 -20.94 1.16
CA ASP A 26 -4.89 -21.32 1.08
C ASP A 26 -4.10 -20.49 0.04
N ALA A 27 -4.54 -19.24 -0.14
CA ALA A 27 -3.97 -18.28 -1.07
C ALA A 27 -3.32 -17.16 -0.24
N PRO A 28 -2.15 -17.44 0.39
CA PRO A 28 -1.48 -16.44 1.18
C PRO A 28 -1.14 -15.23 0.34
N GLU A 29 -1.28 -14.07 0.95
CA GLU A 29 -0.92 -12.79 0.37
C GLU A 29 0.55 -12.80 -0.10
N ALA A 30 0.86 -11.99 -1.12
CA ALA A 30 2.21 -11.91 -1.67
C ALA A 30 3.25 -11.67 -0.54
N ALA A 31 4.27 -12.54 -0.51
CA ALA A 31 5.35 -12.46 0.45
C ALA A 31 6.13 -11.16 0.22
N MET A 32 6.37 -10.41 1.30
CA MET A 32 7.22 -9.24 1.25
C MET A 32 8.69 -9.66 1.24
N PRO A 33 9.57 -8.98 0.49
CA PRO A 33 11.00 -9.25 0.58
C PRO A 33 11.49 -8.93 1.99
N ASP A 34 12.18 -9.86 2.65
CA ASP A 34 12.73 -9.63 4.01
C ASP A 34 14.20 -9.17 3.99
N ASN A 35 14.93 -9.43 2.90
CA ASN A 35 16.39 -9.27 2.83
C ASN A 35 16.86 -8.08 1.99
N VAL A 36 15.96 -7.43 1.25
CA VAL A 36 16.30 -6.32 0.35
C VAL A 36 15.38 -5.12 0.56
N PRO A 37 15.90 -3.88 0.52
CA PRO A 37 15.05 -2.70 0.55
C PRO A 37 14.13 -2.68 -0.68
N PHE A 38 12.85 -2.38 -0.47
CA PHE A 38 11.86 -2.39 -1.56
C PHE A 38 10.86 -1.23 -1.44
N ILE A 39 10.19 -0.94 -2.56
CA ILE A 39 9.06 -0.02 -2.61
C ILE A 39 7.81 -0.86 -2.85
N LEU A 40 6.80 -0.71 -1.99
CA LEU A 40 5.53 -1.40 -2.19
C LEU A 40 4.71 -0.63 -3.23
N VAL A 41 4.33 -1.30 -4.31
CA VAL A 41 3.37 -0.80 -5.28
C VAL A 41 2.12 -1.67 -5.22
N ALA A 42 0.96 -1.06 -5.01
CA ALA A 42 -0.31 -1.77 -4.95
C ALA A 42 -1.45 -0.94 -5.51
N ARG A 43 -2.61 -1.56 -5.75
CA ARG A 43 -3.82 -0.80 -6.10
C ARG A 43 -4.31 0.00 -4.92
N ASP A 44 -4.48 -0.67 -3.78
CA ASP A 44 -4.90 -0.09 -2.52
C ASP A 44 -4.11 -0.79 -1.39
N LEU A 45 -4.09 -0.19 -0.20
CA LEU A 45 -3.42 -0.73 0.96
C LEU A 45 -4.35 -0.76 2.15
N TYR A 46 -4.53 -1.95 2.68
CA TYR A 46 -5.33 -2.15 3.87
C TYR A 46 -4.62 -1.68 5.16
N PRO A 47 -5.36 -1.21 6.18
CA PRO A 47 -4.78 -0.72 7.42
C PRO A 47 -3.88 -1.73 8.13
N LEU A 48 -4.29 -3.01 8.21
CA LEU A 48 -3.45 -4.01 8.87
C LEU A 48 -2.12 -4.16 8.13
N ARG A 49 -2.16 -4.21 6.79
CA ARG A 49 -0.96 -4.32 5.97
C ARG A 49 -0.05 -3.13 6.16
N ALA A 50 -0.58 -1.91 6.18
CA ALA A 50 0.19 -0.71 6.47
C ALA A 50 0.91 -0.78 7.83
N ALA A 51 0.26 -1.36 8.85
CA ALA A 51 0.83 -1.54 10.19
C ALA A 51 1.90 -2.64 10.26
N THR A 52 1.80 -3.68 9.44
CA THR A 52 2.73 -4.83 9.44
C THR A 52 3.86 -4.72 8.42
N LEU A 53 3.96 -3.60 7.70
CA LEU A 53 5.01 -3.38 6.71
C LEU A 53 6.41 -3.41 7.36
N PRO A 54 7.35 -4.22 6.83
CA PRO A 54 8.67 -4.37 7.42
C PRO A 54 9.52 -3.11 7.26
N ALA A 55 10.57 -2.99 8.07
CA ALA A 55 11.43 -1.81 8.12
C ALA A 55 12.20 -1.54 6.82
N ASN A 56 12.43 -2.59 6.01
CA ASN A 56 13.06 -2.49 4.69
C ASN A 56 12.11 -2.03 3.58
N CYS A 57 10.81 -1.82 3.88
CA CYS A 57 9.91 -1.11 2.98
C CYS A 57 10.22 0.40 3.02
N LEU A 58 10.82 0.92 1.95
CA LEU A 58 11.31 2.30 1.86
C LEU A 58 10.21 3.30 1.53
N ALA A 59 9.19 2.90 0.78
CA ALA A 59 8.06 3.75 0.39
C ALA A 59 6.85 2.89 0.01
N VAL A 60 5.67 3.51 0.06
CA VAL A 60 4.41 2.95 -0.43
C VAL A 60 3.88 3.82 -1.55
N VAL A 61 3.52 3.18 -2.67
CA VAL A 61 2.90 3.79 -3.83
C VAL A 61 1.60 3.07 -4.11
N LEU A 62 0.49 3.79 -4.12
CA LEU A 62 -0.80 3.24 -4.47
C LEU A 62 -1.36 3.86 -5.73
N ALA A 63 -1.91 3.01 -6.61
CA ALA A 63 -2.64 3.47 -7.79
C ALA A 63 -3.90 4.24 -7.36
N ASP A 64 -4.66 3.65 -6.45
CA ASP A 64 -5.84 4.18 -5.79
C ASP A 64 -5.55 4.37 -4.29
N GLY A 65 -6.09 5.41 -3.67
CA GLY A 65 -5.90 5.58 -2.24
C GLY A 65 -6.19 6.99 -1.81
N ASP A 66 -6.57 7.14 -0.54
CA ASP A 66 -6.80 8.45 0.06
C ASP A 66 -5.57 8.85 0.90
N PRO A 67 -5.00 10.05 0.71
CA PRO A 67 -3.88 10.53 1.51
C PRO A 67 -4.21 10.73 3.00
N HIS A 68 -5.49 10.71 3.37
CA HIS A 68 -6.02 10.77 4.74
C HIS A 68 -6.62 9.42 5.20
N SER A 69 -6.40 8.33 4.45
CA SER A 69 -6.81 6.99 4.87
C SER A 69 -6.07 6.52 6.14
N HIS A 70 -6.63 5.55 6.86
CA HIS A 70 -5.94 4.91 7.98
C HIS A 70 -4.58 4.31 7.55
N ALA A 71 -4.50 3.72 6.36
CA ALA A 71 -3.25 3.21 5.81
C ALA A 71 -2.22 4.33 5.60
N ALA A 72 -2.65 5.49 5.08
CA ALA A 72 -1.77 6.66 4.93
C ALA A 72 -1.26 7.17 6.28
N LEU A 73 -2.15 7.29 7.28
CA LEU A 73 -1.79 7.71 8.64
C LEU A 73 -0.78 6.75 9.29
N LEU A 74 -0.98 5.43 9.13
CA LEU A 74 -0.07 4.41 9.64
C LEU A 74 1.31 4.49 8.96
N CYS A 75 1.36 4.68 7.64
CA CYS A 75 2.62 4.87 6.92
C CYS A 75 3.36 6.14 7.38
N GLN A 76 2.64 7.25 7.57
CA GLN A 76 3.20 8.50 8.08
C GLN A 76 3.73 8.36 9.51
N ALA A 77 3.00 7.65 10.38
CA ALA A 77 3.44 7.35 11.75
C ALA A 77 4.73 6.50 11.76
N ALA A 78 4.88 5.59 10.79
CA ALA A 78 6.10 4.83 10.55
C ALA A 78 7.20 5.64 9.84
N GLN A 79 7.02 6.95 9.62
CA GLN A 79 7.91 7.85 8.88
C GLN A 79 8.23 7.36 7.45
N ARG A 80 7.31 6.61 6.85
CA ARG A 80 7.46 6.06 5.51
C ARG A 80 6.80 6.98 4.48
N PRO A 81 7.51 7.37 3.40
CA PRO A 81 6.90 8.05 2.27
C PRO A 81 5.69 7.27 1.73
N TYR A 82 4.58 7.98 1.55
CA TYR A 82 3.32 7.42 1.07
C TYR A 82 2.81 8.28 -0.10
N TYR A 83 2.64 7.65 -1.25
CA TYR A 83 2.15 8.28 -2.47
C TYR A 83 0.84 7.60 -2.85
N SER A 84 -0.25 8.37 -2.93
CA SER A 84 -1.58 7.90 -3.33
C SER A 84 -1.99 8.56 -4.64
N GLY A 85 -2.89 7.91 -5.38
CA GLY A 85 -3.38 8.45 -6.65
C GLY A 85 -2.32 8.46 -7.76
N ALA A 86 -1.37 7.52 -7.73
CA ALA A 86 -0.35 7.41 -8.77
C ALA A 86 -0.91 6.90 -10.12
N GLY A 87 -2.16 6.42 -10.12
CA GLY A 87 -2.87 5.92 -11.30
C GLY A 87 -2.45 4.52 -11.71
N ASP A 88 -3.24 3.87 -12.57
CA ASP A 88 -3.05 2.46 -12.96
C ASP A 88 -1.70 2.18 -13.64
N ALA A 89 -0.99 3.20 -14.12
CA ALA A 89 0.33 3.05 -14.75
C ALA A 89 1.38 2.41 -13.82
N VAL A 90 1.27 2.60 -12.51
CA VAL A 90 2.18 1.97 -11.55
C VAL A 90 1.93 0.47 -11.41
N LEU A 91 0.72 -0.01 -11.70
CA LEU A 91 0.38 -1.44 -11.63
C LEU A 91 0.97 -2.25 -12.78
N ALA A 92 1.48 -1.58 -13.82
CA ALA A 92 2.25 -2.20 -14.89
C ALA A 92 3.74 -2.36 -14.55
N LEU A 93 4.16 -2.06 -13.31
CA LEU A 93 5.50 -2.37 -12.81
C LEU A 93 5.56 -3.83 -12.40
N THR A 94 6.69 -4.47 -12.68
CA THR A 94 6.98 -5.84 -12.26
C THR A 94 7.96 -5.88 -11.09
N ASP A 95 7.85 -6.94 -10.28
CA ASP A 95 8.76 -7.17 -9.17
C ASP A 95 10.21 -7.23 -9.65
N GLY A 96 11.09 -6.48 -8.99
CA GLY A 96 12.50 -6.34 -9.36
C GLY A 96 12.81 -5.15 -10.27
N GLU A 97 11.81 -4.42 -10.75
CA GLU A 97 12.05 -3.15 -11.44
C GLU A 97 12.56 -2.07 -10.47
N HIS A 98 13.56 -1.32 -10.92
CA HIS A 98 14.05 -0.15 -10.20
C HIS A 98 13.24 1.08 -10.59
N ILE A 99 12.74 1.79 -9.59
CA ILE A 99 12.01 3.04 -9.78
C ILE A 99 12.63 4.16 -8.95
N GLN A 100 12.51 5.37 -9.48
CA GLN A 100 12.85 6.61 -8.78
C GLN A 100 11.56 7.37 -8.46
N ILE A 101 11.45 7.85 -7.23
CA ILE A 101 10.33 8.67 -6.78
C ILE A 101 10.85 10.05 -6.34
N THR A 102 10.32 11.11 -6.95
CA THR A 102 10.64 12.48 -6.57
C THR A 102 9.81 12.88 -5.35
N ARG A 103 10.44 13.04 -4.19
CA ARG A 103 9.76 13.27 -2.91
C ARG A 103 8.76 14.44 -2.91
N ALA A 104 9.10 15.54 -3.58
CA ALA A 104 8.28 16.76 -3.56
C ALA A 104 7.05 16.67 -4.47
N SER A 105 7.18 16.06 -5.66
CA SER A 105 6.10 15.98 -6.65
C SER A 105 5.34 14.66 -6.62
N GLY A 106 5.90 13.62 -5.99
CA GLY A 106 5.40 12.25 -6.11
C GLY A 106 5.59 11.64 -7.49
N GLU A 107 6.40 12.25 -8.36
CA GLU A 107 6.64 11.74 -9.71
C GLU A 107 7.42 10.42 -9.66
N ILE A 108 6.92 9.40 -10.37
CA ILE A 108 7.49 8.06 -10.42
C ILE A 108 8.05 7.82 -11.81
N ARG A 109 9.34 7.47 -11.89
CA ARG A 109 10.02 7.12 -13.14
C ARG A 109 10.67 5.75 -13.03
N ARG A 110 10.60 4.98 -14.11
CA ARG A 110 11.33 3.71 -14.25
C ARG A 110 12.80 4.00 -14.54
N LEU A 111 13.68 3.24 -13.90
CA LEU A 111 15.11 3.27 -14.19
C LEU A 111 15.43 2.13 -15.18
N PRO A 112 16.37 2.36 -16.11
CA PRO A 112 16.84 1.34 -17.04
C PRO A 112 17.65 0.24 -16.35
#